data_AF-A0ABD3V096-F1
#
_entry.id   AF-A0ABD3V096-F1
#
_cell.length_a   1.000
_cell.length_b   1.000
_cell.length_c   1.000
_cell.angle_alpha   90.00
_cell.angle_beta   90.00
_cell.angle_gamma   90.00
#
_symmetry.space_group_name_H-M   'P 1'
#
loop_
_entity.id
_entity.type
_entity.pdbx_description
1 polymer ?
#
loop_
_entity_poly.entity_id
_entity_poly.type
_entity_poly.pdbx_seq_one_letter_code
_entity_poly.pdbx_strand_id
1 'polypeptide(L)'
;KCHVLVLVAVDQKIAWDGVNQEIAWDGVNEEIAWDGVNQEIAWDGVNQEIAWDGVNQEIAWDGVNQEIAWDGVNQEIAWDGVNQEIAWDGL
;
A
#
# COMPACT_ATOMS: atom_id res chain seq x y z
N LYS A 1 20.55 -2.39 -1.18
CA LYS A 1 20.24 -2.56 -2.61
C LYS A 1 18.75 -2.27 -2.72
N CYS A 2 18.36 -1.18 -3.36
CA CYS A 2 16.94 -0.91 -3.61
C CYS A 2 16.49 -1.82 -4.76
N HIS A 3 15.36 -2.49 -4.62
CA HIS A 3 14.71 -3.19 -5.73
C HIS A 3 13.47 -2.38 -6.12
N VAL A 4 13.36 -2.11 -7.42
CA VAL A 4 12.17 -1.50 -8.00
C VAL A 4 11.27 -2.62 -8.49
N LEU A 5 10.04 -2.66 -8.00
CA LEU A 5 9.03 -3.64 -8.40
C LEU A 5 7.86 -2.92 -9.08
N VAL A 6 7.42 -3.44 -10.22
CA VAL A 6 6.22 -2.96 -10.91
C VAL A 6 5.29 -4.14 -11.12
N LEU A 7 4.06 -4.04 -10.61
CA LEU A 7 3.06 -5.10 -10.71
C LEU A 7 1.74 -4.57 -11.26
N VAL A 8 1.12 -5.40 -12.09
CA VAL A 8 -0.25 -5.22 -12.58
C VAL A 8 -1.00 -6.51 -12.29
N ALA A 9 -2.08 -6.42 -11.51
CA ALA A 9 -2.84 -7.58 -11.07
C ALA A 9 -4.35 -7.37 -11.25
N VAL A 10 -5.07 -8.49 -11.41
CA VAL A 10 -6.53 -8.51 -11.39
C VAL A 10 -6.94 -9.74 -10.60
N ASP A 11 -7.83 -9.54 -9.63
CA ASP A 11 -8.39 -10.58 -8.76
C ASP A 11 -7.30 -11.44 -8.08
N GLN A 12 -6.39 -10.84 -7.32
CA GLN A 12 -5.39 -11.56 -6.53
C GLN A 12 -5.51 -11.32 -5.03
N LYS A 13 -4.79 -12.18 -4.30
CA LYS A 13 -4.46 -11.99 -2.90
C LYS A 13 -2.95 -12.00 -2.77
N ILE A 14 -2.37 -10.91 -2.28
CA ILE A 14 -0.93 -10.77 -2.17
C ILE A 14 -0.53 -10.54 -0.73
N ALA A 15 0.54 -11.21 -0.32
CA ALA A 15 1.24 -10.95 0.92
C ALA A 15 2.71 -10.77 0.62
N TRP A 16 3.31 -9.72 1.18
CA TRP A 16 4.72 -9.44 0.94
C TRP A 16 5.45 -8.93 2.18
N ASP A 17 6.77 -9.11 2.19
CA ASP A 17 7.69 -8.59 3.19
C ASP A 17 8.93 -7.99 2.51
N GLY A 18 9.42 -6.86 3.01
CA GLY A 18 10.53 -6.18 2.34
C GLY A 18 11.28 -5.16 3.17
N VAL A 19 12.53 -4.92 2.78
CA VAL A 19 13.36 -3.85 3.33
C VAL A 19 14.01 -3.08 2.19
N ASN A 20 13.95 -1.74 2.24
CA ASN A 20 14.48 -0.82 1.23
C ASN A 20 13.99 -1.16 -0.19
N GLN A 21 12.72 -0.87 -0.48
CA GLN A 21 12.14 -1.11 -1.80
C GLN A 21 11.41 0.14 -2.33
N GLU A 22 11.23 0.13 -3.64
CA GLU A 22 10.45 1.11 -4.38
C GLU A 22 9.43 0.34 -5.23
N ILE A 23 8.13 0.63 -5.08
CA ILE A 23 7.07 -0.16 -5.71
C ILE A 23 6.06 0.72 -6.39
N ALA A 24 5.69 0.29 -7.59
CA ALA A 24 4.52 0.78 -8.30
C ALA A 24 3.54 -0.38 -8.52
N TRP A 25 2.30 -0.21 -8.09
CA TRP A 25 1.25 -1.21 -8.28
C TRP A 25 0.02 -0.62 -8.98
N ASP A 26 -0.54 -1.37 -9.93
CA ASP A 26 -1.86 -1.12 -10.50
C ASP A 26 -2.72 -2.39 -10.38
N GLY A 27 -3.92 -2.30 -9.81
CA GLY A 27 -4.75 -3.48 -9.58
C GLY A 27 -6.24 -3.26 -9.40
N VAL A 28 -7.01 -4.33 -9.62
CA VAL A 28 -8.47 -4.34 -9.47
C VAL A 28 -8.92 -5.57 -8.68
N ASN A 29 -9.80 -5.35 -7.69
CA ASN A 29 -10.33 -6.37 -6.78
C ASN A 29 -9.23 -7.15 -6.05
N GLU A 30 -8.41 -6.48 -5.27
CA GLU A 30 -7.28 -7.10 -4.59
C GLU A 30 -7.45 -7.11 -3.06
N GLU A 31 -6.94 -8.15 -2.41
CA GLU A 31 -6.75 -8.19 -0.96
C GLU A 31 -5.25 -8.29 -0.68
N ILE A 32 -4.70 -7.27 -0.01
CA ILE A 32 -3.24 -7.11 0.10
C ILE A 32 -2.81 -6.87 1.53
N ALA A 33 -1.83 -7.66 1.96
CA ALA A 33 -1.19 -7.52 3.25
C ALA A 33 0.30 -7.25 3.05
N TRP A 34 0.83 -6.24 3.73
CA TRP A 34 2.23 -5.89 3.58
C TRP A 34 2.90 -5.54 4.91
N ASP A 35 4.16 -5.94 5.05
CA ASP A 35 5.08 -5.51 6.11
C ASP A 35 6.40 -5.02 5.49
N GLY A 36 6.89 -3.85 5.91
CA GLY A 36 8.23 -3.45 5.48
C GLY A 36 8.85 -2.22 6.14
N VAL A 37 10.15 -2.05 5.86
CA VAL A 37 10.95 -0.93 6.40
C VAL A 37 11.62 -0.16 5.28
N ASN A 38 11.57 1.18 5.35
CA ASN A 38 12.08 2.12 4.36
C ASN A 38 11.52 1.83 2.96
N GLN A 39 10.24 2.10 2.74
CA GLN A 39 9.61 1.87 1.44
C GLN A 39 9.13 3.17 0.81
N GLU A 40 9.20 3.21 -0.52
CA GLU A 40 8.56 4.24 -1.34
C GLU A 40 7.56 3.57 -2.28
N ILE A 41 6.28 3.88 -2.13
CA ILE A 41 5.20 3.10 -2.74
C ILE A 41 4.22 4.01 -3.43
N ALA A 42 3.95 3.71 -4.69
CA ALA A 42 2.92 4.31 -5.50
C ALA A 42 1.89 3.24 -5.90
N TRP A 43 0.62 3.56 -5.73
CA TRP A 43 -0.45 2.63 -6.03
C TRP A 43 -1.61 3.34 -6.73
N ASP A 44 -2.12 2.75 -7.81
CA ASP A 44 -3.46 2.97 -8.36
C ASP A 44 -4.34 1.71 -8.29
N GLY A 45 -5.60 1.80 -7.87
CA GLY A 45 -6.45 0.62 -7.95
C GLY A 45 -7.93 0.82 -7.64
N VAL A 46 -8.72 -0.23 -7.90
CA VAL A 46 -10.18 -0.22 -7.71
C VAL A 46 -10.62 -1.43 -6.90
N ASN A 47 -11.48 -1.21 -5.89
CA ASN A 47 -11.97 -2.21 -4.95
C ASN A 47 -10.80 -2.95 -4.27
N GLN A 48 -10.11 -2.32 -3.33
CA GLN A 48 -9.03 -3.01 -2.61
C GLN A 48 -9.32 -3.06 -1.10
N GLU A 49 -8.88 -4.14 -0.49
CA GLU A 49 -8.79 -4.29 0.97
C GLU A 49 -7.32 -4.45 1.33
N ILE A 50 -6.80 -3.51 2.11
CA ILE A 50 -5.37 -3.34 2.32
C ILE A 50 -5.06 -3.27 3.79
N ALA A 51 -4.14 -4.12 4.23
CA ALA A 51 -3.56 -4.09 5.55
C ALA A 51 -2.06 -3.88 5.44
N TRP A 52 -1.53 -2.93 6.19
CA TRP A 52 -0.12 -2.59 6.11
C TRP A 52 0.49 -2.33 7.47
N ASP A 53 1.69 -2.85 7.70
CA ASP A 53 2.58 -2.49 8.80
C ASP A 53 3.93 -2.00 8.25
N GLY A 54 4.53 -0.98 8.85
CA GLY A 54 5.88 -0.62 8.47
C GLY A 54 6.50 0.58 9.17
N VAL A 55 7.77 0.84 8.84
CA VAL A 55 8.55 1.95 9.42
C VAL A 55 9.23 2.76 8.32
N ASN A 56 9.15 4.09 8.38
CA ASN A 56 9.70 5.01 7.38
C ASN A 56 9.15 4.72 5.97
N GLN A 57 7.87 4.95 5.74
CA GLN A 57 7.24 4.77 4.42
C GLN A 57 6.86 6.12 3.83
N GLU A 58 7.07 6.24 2.52
CA GLU A 58 6.48 7.27 1.68
C GLU A 58 5.48 6.58 0.75
N ILE A 59 4.23 7.01 0.80
CA ILE A 59 3.11 6.29 0.20
C ILE A 59 2.29 7.29 -0.61
N ALA A 60 2.02 6.98 -1.86
CA ALA A 60 1.07 7.68 -2.70
C ALA A 60 0.04 6.69 -3.22
N TRP A 61 -1.23 6.97 -2.99
CA TRP A 61 -2.29 6.07 -3.40
C TRP A 61 -3.44 6.82 -4.07
N ASP A 62 -3.84 6.37 -5.26
CA ASP A 62 -5.06 6.71 -5.96
C ASP A 62 -5.99 5.49 -6.05
N GLY A 63 -7.29 5.69 -5.93
CA GLY A 63 -8.22 4.60 -6.18
C GLY A 63 -9.68 4.81 -5.80
N VAL A 64 -10.48 3.79 -6.12
CA VAL A 64 -11.93 3.80 -5.91
C VAL A 64 -12.36 2.60 -5.05
N ASN A 65 -13.15 2.84 -3.99
CA ASN A 65 -13.62 1.83 -3.02
C ASN A 65 -12.45 1.11 -2.33
N GLN A 66 -11.89 1.76 -1.31
CA GLN A 66 -10.76 1.23 -0.56
C GLN A 66 -11.13 1.02 0.90
N GLU A 67 -10.76 -0.13 1.46
CA GLU A 67 -10.71 -0.38 2.90
C GLU A 67 -9.26 -0.57 3.31
N ILE A 68 -8.79 0.26 4.23
CA ILE A 68 -7.37 0.43 4.52
C ILE A 68 -7.16 0.39 6.02
N ALA A 69 -6.33 -0.55 6.46
CA ALA A 69 -5.80 -0.59 7.80
C ALA A 69 -4.29 -0.41 7.74
N TRP A 70 -3.76 0.47 8.59
CA TRP A 70 -2.34 0.72 8.62
C TRP A 70 -1.80 0.89 10.04
N ASP A 71 -0.65 0.28 10.28
CA ASP A 71 0.20 0.46 11.45
C ASP A 71 1.60 0.92 11.03
N GLY A 72 2.20 1.81 11.80
CA GLY A 72 3.60 2.15 11.56
C GLY A 72 4.09 3.50 12.08
N VAL A 73 5.40 3.70 11.92
CA VAL A 73 6.14 4.86 12.48
C VAL A 73 6.84 5.65 11.37
N ASN A 74 6.82 6.99 11.49
CA ASN A 74 7.42 7.97 10.57
C ASN A 74 6.95 7.81 9.13
N GLN A 75 5.83 8.43 8.81
CA GLN A 75 5.15 8.12 7.57
C GLN A 75 4.69 9.38 6.85
N GLU A 76 4.81 9.37 5.53
CA GLU A 76 4.23 10.39 4.66
C GLU A 76 3.27 9.70 3.70
N ILE A 77 1.98 10.06 3.77
CA ILE A 77 0.99 9.51 2.85
C ILE A 77 0.21 10.61 2.13
N ALA A 78 0.10 10.44 0.81
CA ALA A 78 -0.85 11.12 -0.04
C ALA A 78 -1.93 10.14 -0.55
N TRP A 79 -3.18 10.58 -0.47
CA TRP A 79 -4.35 9.80 -0.86
C TRP A 79 -5.24 10.61 -1.81
N ASP A 80 -5.65 10.01 -2.91
CA ASP A 80 -6.76 10.47 -3.75
C ASP A 80 -7.75 9.32 -3.98
N GLY A 81 -9.04 9.63 -4.03
CA GLY A 81 -10.08 8.62 -4.19
C GLY A 81 -11.46 9.00 -3.68
N VAL A 82 -12.45 8.20 -4.09
CA VAL A 82 -13.87 8.60 -4.00
C VAL A 82 -14.63 7.92 -2.84
N ASN A 83 -14.24 6.71 -2.44
CA ASN A 83 -14.88 5.95 -1.35
C ASN A 83 -13.78 5.23 -0.55
N GLN A 84 -13.45 5.74 0.62
CA GLN A 84 -12.35 5.23 1.44
C GLN A 84 -12.79 5.05 2.88
N GLU A 85 -12.45 3.91 3.46
CA GLU A 85 -12.45 3.67 4.90
C GLU A 85 -11.01 3.44 5.35
N ILE A 86 -10.51 4.30 6.24
CA ILE A 86 -9.11 4.28 6.68
C ILE A 86 -9.08 4.16 8.20
N ALA A 87 -8.40 3.12 8.68
CA ALA A 87 -8.01 2.93 10.06
C ALA A 87 -6.49 3.06 10.17
N TRP A 88 -6.05 3.93 11.08
CA TRP A 88 -4.63 4.11 11.38
C TRP A 88 -4.40 3.93 12.88
N ASP A 89 -3.50 3.01 13.22
CA ASP A 89 -2.91 2.89 14.55
C ASP A 89 -1.43 3.26 14.41
N GLY A 90 -0.94 4.22 15.20
CA GLY A 90 0.42 4.71 15.04
C GLY A 90 0.96 5.24 16.34
N LEU A 91 2.19 4.83 16.67
CA LEU A 91 2.96 5.26 17.84
C LEU A 91 3.98 6.36 17.48
#